data_AF-A0A9W7CTJ6-F1
#
_entry.id   AF-A0A9W7CTJ6-F1
#
_cell.length_a   1.000
_cell.length_b   1.000
_cell.length_c   1.000
_cell.angle_alpha   90.00
_cell.angle_beta   90.00
_cell.angle_gamma   90.00
#
_symmetry.space_group_name_H-M   'P 1'
#
loop_
_entity.id
_entity.type
_entity.pdbx_description
1 polymer ?
#
loop_
_entity_poly.entity_id
_entity_poly.type
_entity_poly.pdbx_seq_one_letter_code
_entity_poly.pdbx_strand_id
1 'polypeptide(L)'
;MWFDNHRGTSAAGASENGKRFLILTYAVEFDRVHYPLPLTPELSPSAEVLQRTIRRLKQELAEKEKIEGAGDGRLAEENAALREENRCLKNTLKQYCEGTRSGSLNSTGELQRELQVGWASGGVDL
;
A
#
# COMPACT_ATOMS: atom_id res chain seq x y z
N MET A 1 -30.35 -19.27 -38.81
CA MET A 1 -31.31 -18.22 -39.22
C MET A 1 -30.85 -16.91 -38.60
N TRP A 2 -30.05 -16.14 -39.31
CA TRP A 2 -29.76 -14.75 -38.98
C TRP A 2 -30.15 -13.97 -40.24
N PHE A 3 -30.94 -12.92 -40.06
CA PHE A 3 -31.79 -12.36 -41.12
C PHE A 3 -31.03 -11.85 -42.35
N ASP A 4 -31.73 -11.98 -43.47
CA ASP A 4 -31.34 -11.74 -44.84
C ASP A 4 -31.04 -10.27 -45.18
N ASN A 5 -30.48 -10.13 -46.37
CA ASN A 5 -29.81 -9.00 -47.01
C ASN A 5 -30.81 -8.06 -47.70
N HIS A 6 -30.69 -6.75 -47.46
CA HIS A 6 -31.22 -5.73 -48.37
C HIS A 6 -30.09 -4.86 -48.92
N ARG A 7 -29.59 -5.36 -50.04
CA ARG A 7 -28.87 -4.65 -51.10
C ARG A 7 -29.65 -3.40 -51.52
N GLY A 8 -29.18 -2.22 -51.13
CA GLY A 8 -29.59 -0.94 -51.66
C GLY A 8 -28.59 -0.44 -52.69
N THR A 9 -28.87 -0.65 -53.97
CA THR A 9 -28.23 0.10 -55.06
C THR A 9 -28.96 1.44 -55.19
N SER A 10 -28.36 2.54 -54.72
CA SER A 10 -28.75 3.89 -55.11
C SER A 10 -27.50 4.71 -55.37
N ALA A 11 -27.31 5.08 -56.63
CA ALA A 11 -26.26 5.94 -57.10
C ALA A 11 -26.51 7.38 -56.62
N ALA A 12 -25.80 7.81 -55.58
CA ALA A 12 -25.42 9.19 -55.31
C ALA A 12 -24.36 9.19 -54.19
N GLY A 13 -23.15 9.64 -54.49
CA GLY A 13 -22.07 9.79 -53.48
C GLY A 13 -20.92 8.80 -53.64
N ALA A 14 -20.24 8.82 -54.77
CA ALA A 14 -18.89 8.29 -54.83
C ALA A 14 -18.00 9.06 -53.84
N SER A 15 -17.33 8.35 -52.94
CA SER A 15 -16.26 8.78 -52.02
C SER A 15 -16.64 9.24 -50.59
N GLU A 16 -17.26 8.39 -49.77
CA GLU A 16 -17.39 8.59 -48.31
C GLU A 16 -16.79 7.46 -47.42
N ASN A 17 -16.05 6.50 -47.99
CA ASN A 17 -15.60 5.29 -47.28
C ASN A 17 -14.58 5.49 -46.13
N GLY A 18 -14.27 6.73 -45.73
CA GLY A 18 -13.28 7.07 -44.69
C GLY A 18 -13.73 8.06 -43.63
N LYS A 19 -14.91 8.70 -43.76
CA LYS A 19 -15.38 9.68 -42.77
C LYS A 19 -15.92 8.94 -41.55
N ARG A 20 -15.32 9.17 -40.38
CA ARG A 20 -15.76 8.60 -39.10
C ARG A 20 -16.27 9.74 -38.22
N PHE A 21 -17.35 9.51 -37.50
CA PHE A 21 -17.89 10.49 -36.55
C PHE A 21 -18.08 9.83 -35.19
N LEU A 22 -17.59 10.48 -34.13
CA LEU A 22 -18.03 10.18 -32.77
C LEU A 22 -19.34 10.93 -32.54
N ILE A 23 -20.44 10.21 -32.31
CA ILE A 23 -21.72 10.84 -32.02
C ILE A 23 -21.86 10.99 -30.51
N LEU A 24 -21.75 12.23 -30.03
CA LEU A 24 -22.09 12.55 -28.65
C LEU A 24 -23.56 12.93 -28.59
N THR A 25 -24.38 12.10 -27.96
CA THR A 25 -25.81 12.39 -27.77
C THR A 25 -26.05 12.85 -26.34
N TYR A 26 -26.57 14.06 -26.20
CA TYR A 26 -27.13 14.53 -24.94
C TYR A 26 -28.63 14.22 -24.95
N ALA A 27 -29.10 13.41 -24.00
CA ALA A 27 -30.48 12.97 -23.92
C ALA A 27 -31.12 13.44 -22.61
N VAL A 28 -32.31 14.02 -22.73
CA VAL A 28 -33.22 14.39 -21.63
C VAL A 28 -34.60 13.75 -21.88
N GLU A 29 -35.56 13.91 -20.97
CA GLU A 29 -36.83 13.13 -20.95
C GLU A 29 -37.62 13.13 -22.27
N PHE A 30 -37.57 14.22 -23.04
CA PHE A 30 -38.31 14.34 -24.31
C PHE A 30 -37.46 14.83 -25.48
N ASP A 31 -36.13 14.99 -25.31
CA ASP A 31 -35.25 15.53 -26.34
C ASP A 31 -33.90 14.82 -26.38
N ARG A 32 -33.34 14.73 -27.59
CA ARG A 32 -32.02 14.15 -27.86
C ARG A 32 -31.29 15.01 -28.87
N VAL A 33 -30.24 15.67 -28.41
CA VAL A 33 -29.37 16.48 -29.26
C VAL A 33 -28.12 15.69 -29.61
N HIS A 34 -27.84 15.58 -30.91
CA HIS A 34 -26.69 14.86 -31.44
C HIS A 34 -25.59 15.86 -31.85
N TYR A 35 -24.40 15.67 -31.32
CA TYR A 35 -23.20 16.44 -31.67
C TYR A 35 -22.23 15.51 -32.41
N PRO A 36 -22.25 15.51 -33.76
CA PRO A 36 -21.33 14.70 -34.55
C PRO A 36 -19.93 15.32 -34.53
N LEU A 37 -18.97 14.62 -33.92
CA LEU A 37 -17.57 15.02 -33.89
C LEU A 37 -16.80 14.28 -34.99
N PRO A 38 -16.26 14.99 -36.00
CA PRO A 38 -15.47 14.35 -37.05
C PRO A 38 -14.19 13.73 -36.50
N LEU A 39 -13.91 12.49 -36.90
CA LEU A 39 -12.69 11.78 -36.58
C LEU A 39 -11.85 11.62 -37.85
N THR A 40 -10.56 11.87 -37.72
CA THR A 40 -9.59 11.51 -38.77
C THR A 40 -9.25 10.03 -38.62
N PRO A 41 -9.46 9.19 -39.65
CA PRO A 41 -9.10 7.78 -39.57
C PRO A 41 -7.58 7.64 -39.51
N GLU A 42 -7.07 7.17 -38.37
CA GLU A 42 -5.67 6.75 -38.26
C GLU A 42 -5.59 5.29 -38.69
N LEU A 43 -5.21 5.06 -39.96
CA LEU A 43 -5.21 3.73 -40.56
C LEU A 43 -4.01 2.87 -40.11
N SER A 44 -2.92 3.51 -39.68
CA SER A 44 -1.75 2.87 -39.10
C SER A 44 -0.87 3.93 -38.43
N PRO A 45 -0.80 4.02 -37.09
CA PRO A 45 0.15 4.91 -36.44
C PRO A 45 1.57 4.51 -36.82
N SER A 46 2.47 5.48 -37.01
CA SER A 46 3.86 5.17 -37.37
C SER A 46 4.56 4.42 -36.23
N ALA A 47 5.48 3.52 -36.58
CA ALA A 47 6.25 2.76 -35.60
C ALA A 47 6.98 3.68 -34.61
N GLU A 48 7.42 4.87 -35.05
CA GLU A 48 8.07 5.87 -34.21
C GLU A 48 7.15 6.46 -33.14
N VAL A 49 5.89 6.76 -33.49
CA VAL A 49 4.90 7.29 -32.54
C VAL A 49 4.58 6.23 -31.49
N LEU A 50 4.39 4.97 -31.92
CA LEU A 50 4.18 3.86 -30.99
C LEU A 50 5.38 3.66 -30.06
N GLN A 51 6.60 3.63 -30.59
CA GLN A 51 7.82 3.48 -29.79
C GLN A 51 8.04 4.66 -28.84
N ARG A 52 7.72 5.88 -29.25
CA ARG A 52 7.76 7.06 -28.37
C ARG A 52 6.78 6.88 -27.20
N THR A 53 5.56 6.46 -27.49
CA THR A 53 4.54 6.18 -26.47
C THR A 53 4.99 5.07 -25.52
N ILE A 54 5.51 3.96 -26.04
CA ILE A 54 6.04 2.85 -25.22
C ILE A 54 7.17 3.34 -24.31
N ARG A 55 8.12 4.12 -24.83
CA ARG A 55 9.22 4.68 -24.03
C ARG A 55 8.70 5.58 -22.91
N ARG A 56 7.79 6.50 -23.23
CA ARG A 56 7.16 7.39 -22.23
C ARG A 56 6.47 6.59 -21.13
N LEU A 57 5.65 5.62 -21.52
CA LEU A 57 4.90 4.79 -20.56
C LEU A 57 5.82 3.95 -19.69
N LYS A 58 6.88 3.35 -20.25
CA LYS A 58 7.89 2.61 -19.48
C LYS A 58 8.63 3.51 -18.48
N GLN A 59 8.93 4.75 -18.86
CA GLN A 59 9.56 5.71 -17.96
C GLN A 59 8.63 6.10 -16.81
N GLU A 60 7.35 6.36 -17.10
CA GLU A 60 6.36 6.68 -16.07
C GLU A 60 6.17 5.52 -15.08
N LEU A 61 6.20 4.27 -15.55
CA LEU A 61 6.15 3.09 -14.67
C LEU A 61 7.42 2.95 -13.82
N ALA A 62 8.60 3.07 -14.43
CA ALA A 62 9.87 2.98 -13.70
C ALA A 62 10.01 4.06 -12.62
N GLU A 63 9.53 5.28 -12.88
CA GLU A 63 9.53 6.35 -11.88
C GLU A 63 8.59 6.02 -10.71
N LYS A 64 7.40 5.49 -10.98
CA LYS A 64 6.46 5.05 -9.94
C LYS A 64 7.04 3.90 -9.11
N GLU A 65 7.60 2.89 -9.76
CA GLU A 65 8.26 1.75 -9.09
C GLU A 65 9.45 2.19 -8.25
N LYS A 66 10.23 3.18 -8.69
CA LYS A 66 11.35 3.73 -7.92
C LYS A 66 10.86 4.45 -6.67
N ILE A 67 9.78 5.21 -6.77
CA ILE A 67 9.16 5.90 -5.62
C ILE A 67 8.62 4.88 -4.62
N GLU A 68 7.92 3.84 -5.10
CA GLU A 68 7.36 2.79 -4.25
C GLU A 68 8.45 1.90 -3.62
N GLY A 69 9.42 1.44 -4.41
CA GLY A 69 10.47 0.52 -3.96
C GLY A 69 11.56 1.15 -3.09
N ALA A 70 11.92 2.42 -3.31
CA ALA A 70 12.93 3.10 -2.50
C ALA A 70 12.40 3.49 -1.10
N GLY A 71 11.10 3.78 -0.99
CA GLY A 71 10.45 4.02 0.29
C GLY A 71 10.36 2.74 1.12
N ASP A 72 9.94 1.64 0.50
CA ASP A 72 9.62 0.40 1.22
C ASP A 72 10.86 -0.27 1.83
N GLY A 73 11.98 -0.31 1.10
CA GLY A 73 13.23 -0.91 1.61
C GLY A 73 13.85 -0.16 2.79
N ARG A 74 13.90 1.17 2.71
CA ARG A 74 14.46 2.02 3.79
C ARG A 74 13.56 2.01 5.03
N LEU A 75 12.25 2.09 4.84
CA LEU A 75 11.28 2.00 5.94
C LEU A 75 11.26 0.61 6.56
N ALA A 76 11.50 -0.47 5.79
CA ALA A 76 11.61 -1.82 6.31
C ALA A 76 12.87 -2.02 7.17
N GLU A 77 14.01 -1.49 6.74
CA GLU A 77 15.27 -1.54 7.51
C GLU A 77 15.17 -0.75 8.82
N GLU A 78 14.61 0.47 8.75
CA GLU A 78 14.36 1.29 9.94
C GLU A 78 13.37 0.61 10.91
N ASN A 79 12.30 0.00 10.39
CA ASN A 79 11.37 -0.79 11.21
C ASN A 79 12.04 -2.01 11.85
N ALA A 80 12.97 -2.67 11.16
CA ALA A 80 13.70 -3.82 11.71
C ALA A 80 14.61 -3.38 12.87
N ALA A 81 15.35 -2.29 12.71
CA ALA A 81 16.19 -1.71 13.76
C ALA A 81 15.36 -1.28 14.98
N LEU A 82 14.25 -0.57 14.76
CA LEU A 82 13.35 -0.14 15.86
C LEU A 82 12.72 -1.34 16.58
N ARG A 83 12.39 -2.43 15.86
CA ARG A 83 11.87 -3.66 16.48
C ARG A 83 12.92 -4.36 17.35
N GLU A 84 14.17 -4.34 16.91
CA GLU A 84 15.29 -4.89 17.68
C GLU A 84 15.51 -4.11 18.97
N GLU A 85 15.57 -2.78 18.89
CA GLU A 85 15.70 -1.91 20.07
C GLU A 85 14.56 -2.13 21.05
N ASN A 86 13.32 -2.15 20.55
CA ASN A 86 12.14 -2.45 21.37
C ASN A 86 12.22 -3.81 22.05
N ARG A 87 12.79 -4.83 21.38
CA ARG A 87 12.98 -6.14 21.98
C ARG A 87 13.97 -6.08 23.13
N CYS A 88 15.09 -5.39 22.95
CA CYS A 88 16.11 -5.23 23.98
C CYS A 88 15.56 -4.48 25.20
N LEU A 89 14.92 -3.33 24.97
CA LEU A 89 14.30 -2.53 26.03
C LEU A 89 13.26 -3.31 26.83
N LYS A 90 12.39 -4.07 26.14
CA LYS A 90 11.40 -4.93 26.80
C LYS A 90 12.04 -6.02 27.66
N ASN A 91 13.14 -6.62 27.21
CA ASN A 91 13.87 -7.61 27.99
C ASN A 91 14.51 -6.99 29.23
N THR A 92 15.12 -5.81 29.12
CA THR A 92 15.66 -5.07 30.25
C THR A 92 14.58 -4.75 31.28
N LEU A 93 13.44 -4.19 30.85
CA LEU A 93 12.30 -3.91 31.73
C LEU A 93 11.79 -5.18 32.42
N LYS A 94 11.70 -6.29 31.69
CA LYS A 94 11.29 -7.57 32.24
C LYS A 94 12.25 -8.05 33.35
N GLN A 95 13.56 -7.93 33.15
CA GLN A 95 14.56 -8.25 34.18
C GLN A 95 14.41 -7.37 35.43
N TYR A 96 14.17 -6.07 35.27
CA TYR A 96 13.92 -5.18 36.41
C TYR A 96 12.63 -5.56 37.14
N CYS A 97 11.54 -5.85 36.41
CA CYS A 97 10.27 -6.26 37.01
C CYS A 97 10.35 -7.64 37.70
N GLU A 98 11.05 -8.61 37.12
CA GLU A 98 11.30 -9.94 37.71
C GLU A 98 12.22 -9.83 38.94
N GLY A 99 13.21 -8.94 38.90
CA GLY A 99 14.07 -8.61 40.06
C GLY A 99 13.29 -8.02 41.23
N THR A 100 12.34 -7.10 40.96
CA THR A 100 11.46 -6.57 42.02
C THR A 100 10.45 -7.59 42.56
N ARG A 101 10.02 -8.57 41.75
CA ARG A 101 9.09 -9.61 42.18
C ARG A 101 9.76 -10.68 43.05
N SER A 102 11.06 -10.93 42.84
CA SER A 102 11.88 -11.78 43.72
C SER A 102 12.35 -11.06 44.98
N GLY A 103 12.61 -9.74 44.94
CA GLY A 103 13.07 -8.97 46.10
C GLY A 103 11.99 -8.72 47.16
N SER A 104 10.72 -8.65 46.76
CA SER A 104 9.62 -8.33 47.70
C SER A 104 9.21 -9.50 48.61
N LEU A 105 9.54 -10.74 48.28
CA LEU A 105 9.15 -11.93 49.07
C LEU A 105 10.25 -12.41 50.02
N ASN A 106 11.51 -12.05 49.76
CA ASN A 106 12.66 -12.52 50.52
C ASN A 106 13.03 -11.58 51.68
N SER A 107 12.68 -10.28 51.57
CA SER A 107 13.02 -9.26 52.57
C SER A 107 12.26 -9.44 53.91
N THR A 108 11.02 -9.93 53.88
CA THR A 108 10.21 -10.10 55.10
C THR A 108 10.69 -11.27 55.97
N GLY A 109 11.20 -12.35 55.36
CA GLY A 109 11.67 -13.54 56.08
C GLY A 109 13.11 -13.45 56.60
N GLU A 110 13.92 -12.53 56.08
CA GLU A 110 15.29 -12.28 56.55
C GLU A 110 15.31 -11.42 57.81
N LEU A 111 14.51 -10.35 57.86
CA LEU A 111 14.35 -9.50 59.05
C LEU A 111 13.78 -10.27 60.25
N GLN A 112 12.87 -11.22 59.99
CA GLN A 112 12.26 -12.04 61.03
C GLN A 112 13.25 -13.04 61.63
N ARG A 113 14.24 -13.49 60.86
CA ARG A 113 15.34 -14.33 61.37
C ARG A 113 16.32 -13.51 62.21
N GLU A 114 16.70 -12.31 61.79
CA GLU A 114 17.61 -11.44 62.53
C GLU A 114 17.09 -11.08 63.94
N LEU A 115 15.80 -10.78 64.05
CA LEU A 115 15.17 -10.49 65.34
C LEU A 115 15.14 -11.71 66.27
N GLN A 116 15.03 -12.92 65.72
CA GLN A 116 15.01 -14.16 66.51
C GLN A 116 16.40 -14.51 67.05
N VAL A 117 17.49 -14.25 66.31
CA VAL A 117 18.86 -14.50 66.80
C VAL A 117 19.28 -13.46 67.85
N GLY A 118 18.81 -12.22 67.75
CA GLY A 118 19.10 -11.17 68.72
C GLY A 118 18.58 -11.45 70.13
N TRP A 119 17.48 -12.21 70.26
CA TRP A 119 16.90 -12.55 71.57
C TRP A 119 17.51 -13.81 72.20
N ALA A 120 18.28 -14.59 71.43
CA ALA A 120 18.92 -15.82 71.90
C ALA A 120 20.32 -15.62 72.50
N SER A 121 20.94 -14.44 72.34
CA SER A 121 22.33 -14.19 72.76
C SER A 121 22.49 -13.21 73.94
N GLY A 122 21.40 -12.77 74.57
CA GLY A 122 21.40 -11.75 75.63
C GLY A 122 21.01 -12.25 77.02
N GLY A 123 21.34 -13.50 77.37
CA GLY A 123 21.08 -14.06 78.70
C GLY A 123 22.33 -14.68 79.30
N VAL A 124 22.55 -14.36 80.59
CA VAL A 124 23.49 -14.92 81.57
C VAL A 124 24.93 -14.36 81.56
N ASP A 125 25.21 -13.40 82.44
CA ASP A 125 26.15 -13.58 83.57
C ASP A 125 26.36 -12.26 84.36
N LEU A 126 25.77 -12.22 85.57
CA LEU A 126 26.22 -11.61 86.85
C LEU A 126 25.02 -11.19 87.73
#